data_AF-A0A6D0IG75-F1
#
_entry.id   AF-A0A6D0IG75-F1
#
_cell.length_a   1.000
_cell.length_b   1.000
_cell.length_c   1.000
_cell.angle_alpha   90.00
_cell.angle_beta   90.00
_cell.angle_gamma   90.00
#
_symmetry.space_group_name_H-M   'P 1'
#
loop_
_entity.id
_entity.type
_entity.pdbx_description
1 polymer ?
#
loop_
_entity_poly.entity_id
_entity_poly.type
_entity_poly.pdbx_seq_one_letter_code
_entity_poly.pdbx_strand_id
1 'polypeptide(L)'
;MQNSALKAWLDSSYLSGANQSWIEQLYEDFLTDPDSVDANWRSTFQQLPGTGVKPDQFHSQTREYFRRLAKDASRYSSTISDPDTNVKQVKVLQLINAYRFRGHQHANLDPLGLWQQDKVADLDPSFHDLTEADFQETFNVGSFASGKETMKLGELLEALKQTYCGPIGAEYMHITSTEEKRWIQQRIESGRATFNSEEKKRFLSELTAAEGLERYLGAKFPGAKRFSLEGGDALIPMLKEMIRHAGNSGTR
;
A
#
# COMPACT_ATOMS: atom_id res chain seq x y z
N MET A 1 -15.24 51.23 36.34
CA MET A 1 -15.44 50.40 37.55
C MET A 1 -16.61 49.41 37.45
N GLN A 2 -17.06 48.99 36.26
CA GLN A 2 -18.23 48.08 36.12
C GLN A 2 -17.90 46.58 35.90
N ASN A 3 -16.63 46.21 35.68
CA ASN A 3 -16.26 44.80 35.41
C ASN A 3 -15.82 43.98 36.65
N SER A 4 -15.74 44.57 37.85
CA SER A 4 -15.23 43.87 39.03
C SER A 4 -16.23 42.85 39.59
N ALA A 5 -17.51 43.23 39.69
CA ALA A 5 -18.56 42.35 40.20
C ALA A 5 -18.87 41.19 39.23
N LEU A 6 -18.86 41.46 37.93
CA LEU A 6 -19.08 40.45 36.89
C LEU A 6 -17.90 39.47 36.82
N LYS A 7 -16.67 39.94 37.03
CA LYS A 7 -15.49 39.09 37.17
C LYS A 7 -15.54 38.21 38.41
N ALA A 8 -15.89 38.76 39.58
CA ALA A 8 -16.04 37.97 40.81
C ALA A 8 -17.17 36.92 40.70
N TRP A 9 -18.24 37.22 39.97
CA TRP A 9 -19.32 36.28 39.68
C TRP A 9 -18.89 35.17 38.70
N LEU A 10 -18.16 35.51 37.63
CA LEU A 10 -17.60 34.52 36.71
C LEU A 10 -16.55 33.63 37.38
N ASP A 11 -15.70 34.20 38.24
CA ASP A 11 -14.65 33.47 38.96
C ASP A 11 -15.25 32.49 39.99
N SER A 12 -16.43 32.79 40.53
CA SER A 12 -17.19 31.91 41.45
C SER A 12 -18.22 31.02 40.76
N SER A 13 -18.45 31.22 39.47
CA SER A 13 -19.35 30.40 38.65
C SER A 13 -18.72 29.04 38.35
N TYR A 14 -19.55 28.07 38.02
CA TYR A 14 -19.10 26.78 37.52
C TYR A 14 -18.30 26.94 36.20
N LEU A 15 -18.58 27.99 35.41
CA LEU A 15 -17.85 28.36 34.19
C LEU A 15 -16.51 29.07 34.42
N SER A 16 -16.07 29.17 35.68
CA SER A 16 -14.76 29.74 36.01
C SER A 16 -13.63 28.95 35.35
N GLY A 17 -12.58 29.65 34.91
CA GLY A 17 -11.40 29.01 34.30
C GLY A 17 -10.71 27.98 35.20
N ALA A 18 -10.89 28.09 36.53
CA ALA A 18 -10.41 27.08 37.48
C ALA A 18 -11.09 25.71 37.31
N ASN A 19 -12.33 25.68 36.81
CA ASN A 19 -13.11 24.47 36.57
C ASN A 19 -12.98 23.96 35.12
N GLN A 20 -12.12 24.59 34.30
CA GLN A 20 -12.00 24.24 32.89
C GLN A 20 -11.72 22.76 32.67
N SER A 21 -10.78 22.17 33.42
CA SER A 21 -10.46 20.74 33.29
C SER A 21 -11.62 19.82 33.66
N TRP A 22 -12.47 20.24 34.60
CA TRP A 22 -13.64 19.49 35.02
C TRP A 22 -14.77 19.57 33.98
N ILE A 23 -15.04 20.76 33.43
CA ILE A 23 -16.01 20.94 32.34
C ILE A 23 -15.56 20.17 31.09
N GLU A 24 -14.27 20.21 30.76
CA GLU A 24 -13.70 19.44 29.64
C GLU A 24 -13.98 17.94 29.81
N GLN A 25 -13.70 17.38 30.99
CA GLN A 25 -13.98 15.97 31.27
C GLN A 25 -15.48 15.66 31.17
N LEU A 26 -16.32 16.53 31.73
CA LEU A 26 -17.78 16.37 31.69
C LEU A 26 -18.33 16.42 30.25
N TYR A 27 -17.69 17.19 29.36
CA TYR A 27 -18.04 17.21 27.94
C TYR A 27 -17.61 15.94 27.21
N GLU A 28 -16.44 15.40 27.54
CA GLU A 28 -15.97 14.11 26.98
C GLU A 28 -16.85 12.94 27.41
N ASP A 29 -17.32 12.94 28.66
CA ASP A 29 -18.29 11.97 29.15
C ASP A 29 -19.61 12.08 28.36
N PHE A 30 -20.08 13.29 28.08
CA PHE A 30 -21.25 13.54 27.22
C PHE A 30 -21.06 13.05 25.78
N LEU A 31 -19.86 13.21 25.20
CA LEU A 31 -19.54 12.69 23.86
C LEU A 31 -19.47 11.16 23.82
N THR A 32 -19.12 10.51 24.93
CA THR A 32 -19.05 9.05 25.04
C THR A 32 -20.43 8.44 25.29
N ASP A 33 -21.17 9.00 26.24
CA ASP A 33 -22.54 8.61 26.58
C ASP A 33 -23.32 9.83 27.09
N PRO A 34 -24.30 10.35 26.31
CA PRO A 34 -25.11 11.49 26.71
C PRO A 34 -25.88 11.29 28.02
N ASP A 35 -26.19 10.04 28.39
CA ASP A 35 -26.95 9.73 29.60
C ASP A 35 -26.10 9.69 30.87
N SER A 36 -24.77 9.66 30.75
CA SER A 36 -23.82 9.69 31.86
C SER A 36 -23.74 11.04 32.60
N VAL A 37 -24.23 12.11 31.95
CA VAL A 37 -24.16 13.49 32.43
C VAL A 37 -25.53 13.99 32.88
N ASP A 38 -25.57 14.82 33.92
CA ASP A 38 -26.80 15.43 34.45
C ASP A 38 -27.63 16.13 33.37
N ALA A 39 -28.96 16.09 33.53
CA ALA A 39 -29.92 16.62 32.55
C ALA A 39 -29.69 18.12 32.19
N ASN A 40 -29.27 18.93 33.17
CA ASN A 40 -28.97 20.36 32.96
C ASN A 40 -27.77 20.55 32.02
N TRP A 41 -26.72 19.75 32.21
CA TRP A 41 -25.50 19.80 31.41
C TRP A 41 -25.73 19.23 30.01
N ARG A 42 -26.50 18.14 29.91
CA ARG A 42 -26.94 17.56 28.64
C ARG A 42 -27.66 18.59 27.77
N SER A 43 -28.64 19.31 28.34
CA SER A 43 -29.34 20.39 27.62
C SER A 43 -28.42 21.52 27.21
N THR A 44 -27.41 21.84 28.03
CA THR A 44 -26.45 22.91 27.74
C THR A 44 -25.54 22.52 26.58
N PHE A 45 -25.02 21.28 26.58
CA PHE A 45 -24.14 20.77 25.52
C PHE A 45 -24.87 20.53 24.19
N GLN A 46 -26.14 20.12 24.22
CA GLN A 46 -26.98 20.00 23.01
C GLN A 46 -27.27 21.35 22.33
N GLN A 47 -27.21 22.46 23.07
CA GLN A 47 -27.40 23.80 22.54
C GLN A 47 -26.12 24.38 21.92
N LEU A 48 -24.97 23.73 22.09
CA LEU A 48 -23.73 24.18 21.47
C LEU A 48 -23.84 24.03 19.94
N PRO A 49 -23.50 25.08 19.18
CA PRO A 49 -23.56 25.01 17.72
C PRO A 49 -22.48 24.04 17.24
N GLY A 50 -22.90 22.86 16.78
CA GLY A 50 -22.03 21.97 16.04
C GLY A 50 -21.50 22.70 14.80
N THR A 51 -20.19 22.93 14.74
CA THR A 51 -19.58 23.39 13.50
C THR A 51 -19.70 22.23 12.52
N GLY A 52 -20.68 22.25 11.61
CA GLY A 52 -21.05 21.14 10.71
C GLY A 52 -19.99 20.68 9.70
N VAL A 53 -18.72 20.81 10.04
CA VAL A 53 -17.53 20.49 9.25
C VAL A 53 -16.86 19.22 9.78
N LYS A 54 -16.93 18.88 11.07
CA LYS A 54 -16.39 17.63 11.67
C LYS A 54 -17.10 17.27 12.99
N PRO A 55 -17.18 15.97 13.38
CA PRO A 55 -17.58 15.59 14.73
C PRO A 55 -16.61 16.16 15.77
N ASP A 56 -17.12 16.49 16.96
CA ASP A 56 -16.31 16.99 18.06
C ASP A 56 -15.27 15.95 18.50
N GLN A 57 -14.03 16.38 18.71
CA GLN A 57 -12.91 15.52 19.08
C GLN A 57 -12.64 15.57 20.58
N PHE A 58 -12.26 14.43 21.15
CA PHE A 58 -11.84 14.33 22.56
C PHE A 58 -10.56 15.13 22.82
N HIS A 59 -10.65 16.14 23.68
CA HIS A 59 -9.52 17.02 23.98
C HIS A 59 -8.41 16.30 24.75
N SER A 60 -8.75 15.30 25.57
CA SER A 60 -7.82 14.43 26.28
C SER A 60 -6.86 13.69 25.36
N GLN A 61 -7.35 13.20 24.22
CA GLN A 61 -6.51 12.53 23.20
C GLN A 61 -5.52 13.51 22.59
N THR A 62 -5.96 14.72 22.23
CA THR A 62 -5.11 15.79 21.71
C THR A 62 -4.05 16.21 22.74
N ARG A 63 -4.44 16.38 24.01
CA ARG A 63 -3.52 16.74 25.11
C ARG A 63 -2.47 15.66 25.36
N GLU A 64 -2.87 14.39 25.36
CA GLU A 64 -1.95 13.26 25.54
C GLU A 64 -0.98 13.14 24.35
N TYR A 65 -1.46 13.38 23.13
CA TYR A 65 -0.62 13.44 21.93
C TYR A 65 0.48 14.50 22.07
N PHE A 66 0.13 15.75 22.41
CA PHE A 66 1.12 16.81 22.60
C PHE A 66 2.02 16.58 23.81
N ARG A 67 1.50 15.96 24.89
CA ARG A 67 2.30 15.58 26.06
C ARG A 67 3.36 14.54 25.72
N ARG A 68 3.02 13.53 24.91
CA ARG A 68 3.99 12.54 24.40
C ARG A 68 5.04 13.22 23.53
N LEU A 69 4.61 14.10 22.63
CA LEU A 69 5.50 14.87 21.77
C LEU A 69 6.50 15.73 22.56
N ALA A 70 6.06 16.37 23.65
CA ALA A 70 6.93 17.13 24.54
C ALA A 70 7.94 16.25 25.32
N LYS A 71 7.58 14.99 25.63
CA LYS A 71 8.45 14.03 26.30
C LYS A 71 9.48 13.39 25.36
N ASP A 72 9.13 13.23 24.08
CA ASP A 72 9.98 12.61 23.04
C ASP A 72 10.91 13.58 22.29
N ALA A 73 11.32 14.69 22.93
CA ALA A 73 12.15 15.76 22.34
C ALA A 73 13.57 15.33 21.83
N SER A 74 13.92 14.05 21.89
CA SER A 74 15.22 13.50 21.49
C SER A 74 15.33 13.13 19.99
N ARG A 75 14.29 13.28 19.16
CA ARG A 75 14.39 13.01 17.72
C ARG A 75 13.86 14.16 16.87
N TYR A 76 14.74 15.10 16.60
CA TYR A 76 14.55 16.28 15.74
C TYR A 76 14.43 15.93 14.23
N SER A 77 13.75 14.83 13.91
CA SER A 77 13.35 14.44 12.55
C SER A 77 12.22 13.42 12.64
N SER A 78 11.07 13.84 13.17
CA SER A 78 9.82 13.11 12.93
C SER A 78 8.82 14.11 12.37
N THR A 79 8.50 13.95 11.09
CA THR A 79 7.36 14.62 10.46
C THR A 79 6.11 14.25 11.25
N ILE A 80 5.51 15.25 11.87
CA ILE A 80 4.27 15.16 12.66
C ILE A 80 3.22 14.48 11.78
N SER A 81 2.85 13.25 12.14
CA SER A 81 1.82 12.47 11.47
C SER A 81 0.66 12.31 12.45
N ASP A 82 -0.54 12.65 12.01
CA ASP A 82 -1.82 12.47 12.72
C ASP A 82 -1.97 10.99 13.14
N PRO A 83 -2.44 10.65 14.35
CA PRO A 83 -2.74 9.27 14.74
C PRO A 83 -3.48 8.46 13.66
N ASP A 84 -4.45 9.09 12.96
CA ASP A 84 -5.19 8.44 11.87
C ASP A 84 -4.31 8.15 10.64
N THR A 85 -3.37 9.03 10.31
CA THR A 85 -2.42 8.80 9.21
C THR A 85 -1.47 7.64 9.51
N ASN A 86 -1.18 7.39 10.79
CA ASN A 86 -0.34 6.26 11.20
C ASN A 86 -1.09 4.92 11.04
N VAL A 87 -2.39 4.89 11.35
CA VAL A 87 -3.23 3.70 11.10
C VAL A 87 -3.31 3.39 9.60
N LYS A 88 -3.61 4.40 8.76
CA LYS A 88 -3.62 4.23 7.30
C LYS A 88 -2.27 3.77 6.75
N GLN A 89 -1.17 4.30 7.29
CA GLN A 89 0.18 3.88 6.93
C GLN A 89 0.42 2.38 7.18
N VAL A 90 -0.07 1.82 8.30
CA VAL A 90 0.01 0.37 8.56
C VAL A 90 -0.82 -0.42 7.55
N LYS A 91 -2.02 0.06 7.20
CA LYS A 91 -2.88 -0.54 6.18
C LYS A 91 -2.22 -0.57 4.80
N VAL A 92 -1.50 0.49 4.42
CA VAL A 92 -0.71 0.52 3.18
C VAL A 92 0.41 -0.52 3.19
N LEU A 93 1.11 -0.72 4.32
CA LEU A 93 2.12 -1.78 4.44
C LEU A 93 1.49 -3.19 4.36
N GLN A 94 0.29 -3.38 4.93
CA GLN A 94 -0.47 -4.63 4.81
C GLN A 94 -0.88 -4.89 3.35
N LEU A 95 -1.32 -3.86 2.63
CA LEU A 95 -1.63 -3.93 1.21
C LEU A 95 -0.40 -4.34 0.37
N ILE A 96 0.76 -3.70 0.57
CA ILE A 96 2.02 -4.08 -0.10
C ILE A 96 2.31 -5.56 0.15
N ASN A 97 2.16 -6.02 1.40
CA ASN A 97 2.38 -7.42 1.74
C ASN A 97 1.36 -8.36 1.06
N ALA A 98 0.10 -7.97 0.97
CA ALA A 98 -0.92 -8.74 0.25
C ALA A 98 -0.56 -8.94 -1.23
N TYR A 99 -0.05 -7.90 -1.91
CA TYR A 99 0.45 -8.01 -3.29
C TYR A 99 1.66 -8.95 -3.40
N ARG A 100 2.59 -8.91 -2.44
CA ARG A 100 3.74 -9.82 -2.40
C ARG A 100 3.34 -11.29 -2.24
N PHE A 101 2.33 -11.56 -1.43
CA PHE A 101 1.87 -12.93 -1.15
C PHE A 101 0.92 -13.48 -2.20
N ARG A 102 -0.03 -12.67 -2.69
CA ARG A 102 -1.16 -13.14 -3.50
C ARG A 102 -1.29 -12.45 -4.85
N GLY A 103 -0.45 -11.46 -5.15
CA GLY A 103 -0.53 -10.72 -6.42
C GLY A 103 -0.38 -11.62 -7.65
N HIS A 104 0.38 -12.72 -7.53
CA HIS A 104 0.52 -13.71 -8.60
C HIS A 104 -0.80 -14.37 -9.03
N GLN A 105 -1.83 -14.39 -8.16
CA GLN A 105 -3.16 -14.93 -8.48
C GLN A 105 -3.96 -14.04 -9.43
N HIS A 106 -3.63 -12.74 -9.46
CA HIS A 106 -4.20 -11.73 -10.38
C HIS A 106 -3.24 -11.37 -11.52
N ALA A 107 -2.15 -12.12 -11.71
CA ALA A 107 -1.20 -11.88 -12.78
C ALA A 107 -1.75 -12.35 -14.13
N ASN A 108 -1.49 -11.59 -15.18
CA ASN A 108 -1.91 -11.95 -16.54
C ASN A 108 -0.97 -12.99 -17.15
N LEU A 109 -1.18 -14.27 -16.81
CA LEU A 109 -0.32 -15.38 -17.22
C LEU A 109 -0.84 -16.17 -18.44
N ASP A 110 -2.15 -16.14 -18.68
CA ASP A 110 -2.76 -16.93 -19.75
C ASP A 110 -2.76 -16.15 -21.08
N PRO A 111 -1.96 -16.57 -22.09
CA PRO A 111 -1.93 -15.89 -23.38
C PRO A 111 -3.24 -16.03 -24.17
N LEU A 112 -4.08 -17.02 -23.85
CA LEU A 112 -5.37 -17.23 -24.50
C LEU A 112 -6.52 -16.49 -23.81
N GLY A 113 -6.31 -16.00 -22.58
CA GLY A 113 -7.32 -15.30 -21.79
C GLY A 113 -8.56 -16.14 -21.45
N LEU A 114 -8.41 -17.46 -21.40
CA LEU A 114 -9.46 -18.40 -21.01
C LEU A 114 -9.57 -18.51 -19.48
N TRP A 115 -8.46 -18.27 -18.78
CA TRP A 115 -8.42 -18.34 -17.34
C TRP A 115 -9.19 -17.18 -16.70
N GLN A 116 -10.34 -17.50 -16.11
CA GLN A 116 -11.08 -16.58 -15.27
C GLN A 116 -10.54 -16.64 -13.84
N GLN A 117 -9.98 -15.52 -13.38
CA GLN A 117 -9.39 -15.41 -12.05
C GLN A 117 -10.42 -15.01 -11.02
N ASP A 118 -10.43 -15.71 -9.89
CA ASP A 118 -11.25 -15.32 -8.74
C ASP A 118 -10.73 -14.01 -8.14
N LYS A 119 -11.65 -13.15 -7.71
CA LYS A 119 -11.28 -11.90 -7.04
C LYS A 119 -10.68 -12.19 -5.67
N VAL A 120 -9.46 -11.72 -5.45
CA VAL A 120 -8.79 -11.79 -4.15
C VAL A 120 -9.10 -10.50 -3.40
N ALA A 121 -9.90 -10.59 -2.34
CA ALA A 121 -10.33 -9.42 -1.56
C ALA A 121 -9.14 -8.61 -1.00
N ASP A 122 -8.08 -9.30 -0.57
CA ASP A 122 -6.90 -8.68 0.03
C ASP A 122 -6.13 -7.73 -0.90
N LEU A 123 -6.34 -7.81 -2.22
CA LEU A 123 -5.67 -6.93 -3.20
C LEU A 123 -6.45 -5.63 -3.45
N ASP A 124 -7.72 -5.58 -3.05
CA ASP A 124 -8.56 -4.39 -3.16
C ASP A 124 -8.22 -3.41 -2.02
N PRO A 125 -7.86 -2.14 -2.32
CA PRO A 125 -7.64 -1.12 -1.29
C PRO A 125 -8.83 -0.96 -0.34
N SER A 126 -10.06 -1.17 -0.84
CA SER A 126 -11.29 -1.07 -0.05
C SER A 126 -11.33 -2.07 1.10
N PHE A 127 -10.67 -3.23 0.97
CA PHE A 127 -10.56 -4.24 2.04
C PHE A 127 -9.69 -3.76 3.21
N HIS A 128 -8.79 -2.81 2.96
CA HIS A 128 -7.87 -2.26 3.97
C HIS A 128 -8.34 -0.91 4.53
N ASP A 129 -9.63 -0.58 4.35
CA ASP A 129 -10.23 0.70 4.76
C ASP A 129 -9.57 1.93 4.09
N LEU A 130 -8.97 1.74 2.90
CA LEU A 130 -8.41 2.82 2.10
C LEU A 130 -9.43 3.30 1.07
N THR A 131 -9.78 4.58 1.14
CA THR A 131 -10.78 5.22 0.28
C THR A 131 -10.13 5.89 -0.92
N GLU A 132 -10.91 6.24 -1.95
CA GLU A 132 -10.39 6.95 -3.14
C GLU A 132 -9.79 8.32 -2.79
N ALA A 133 -10.23 8.96 -1.70
CA ALA A 133 -9.62 10.21 -1.23
C ALA A 133 -8.15 10.03 -0.82
N ASP A 134 -7.81 8.84 -0.29
CA ASP A 134 -6.47 8.51 0.17
C ASP A 134 -5.50 8.27 -0.98
N PHE A 135 -5.99 8.10 -2.22
CA PHE A 135 -5.13 7.84 -3.39
C PHE A 135 -4.20 9.00 -3.70
N GLN A 136 -4.60 10.23 -3.32
CA GLN A 136 -3.79 11.43 -3.50
C GLN A 136 -2.86 11.72 -2.31
N GLU A 137 -3.03 11.01 -1.19
CA GLU A 137 -2.15 11.12 -0.03
C GLU A 137 -0.82 10.40 -0.28
N THR A 138 0.23 10.92 0.36
CA THR A 138 1.58 10.39 0.27
C THR A 138 1.88 9.52 1.49
N PHE A 139 2.31 8.29 1.25
CA PHE A 139 2.65 7.32 2.27
C PHE A 139 4.12 6.93 2.18
N ASN A 140 4.67 6.45 3.29
CA ASN A 140 5.97 5.81 3.32
C ASN A 140 5.85 4.39 2.73
N VAL A 141 6.74 4.02 1.81
CA VAL A 141 6.65 2.70 1.14
C VAL A 141 7.35 1.59 1.92
N GLY A 142 7.98 1.92 3.05
CA GLY A 142 8.60 1.00 3.99
C GLY A 142 9.72 0.18 3.34
N SER A 143 9.48 -1.12 3.21
CA SER A 143 10.43 -2.08 2.62
C SER A 143 10.25 -2.29 1.12
N PHE A 144 9.39 -1.51 0.46
CA PHE A 144 9.17 -1.60 -0.98
C PHE A 144 10.33 -0.96 -1.75
N ALA A 145 11.04 -1.76 -2.55
CA ALA A 145 12.30 -1.37 -3.16
C ALA A 145 12.15 -0.52 -4.44
N SER A 146 11.25 0.47 -4.43
CA SER A 146 11.04 1.41 -5.55
C SER A 146 12.13 2.48 -5.70
N GLY A 147 13.07 2.55 -4.76
CA GLY A 147 14.12 3.59 -4.70
C GLY A 147 13.65 4.94 -4.16
N LYS A 148 12.35 5.08 -3.82
CA LYS A 148 11.77 6.24 -3.13
C LYS A 148 11.37 5.84 -1.72
N GLU A 149 11.52 6.74 -0.75
CA GLU A 149 11.07 6.50 0.63
C GLU A 149 9.56 6.75 0.79
N THR A 150 9.00 7.65 -0.01
CA THR A 150 7.58 8.02 0.02
C THR A 150 7.00 8.08 -1.39
N MET A 151 5.73 7.69 -1.53
CA MET A 151 4.99 7.71 -2.79
C MET A 151 3.50 7.95 -2.53
N LYS A 152 2.79 8.49 -3.54
CA LYS A 152 1.33 8.56 -3.50
C LYS A 152 0.72 7.16 -3.54
N LEU A 153 -0.38 6.94 -2.81
CA LEU A 153 -1.05 5.63 -2.79
C LEU A 153 -1.49 5.17 -4.19
N GLY A 154 -1.99 6.08 -5.03
CA GLY A 154 -2.36 5.75 -6.41
C GLY A 154 -1.18 5.25 -7.26
N GLU A 155 -0.03 5.94 -7.17
CA GLU A 155 1.20 5.54 -7.88
C GLU A 155 1.77 4.22 -7.33
N LEU A 156 1.69 4.03 -6.00
CA LEU A 156 2.10 2.80 -5.35
C LEU A 156 1.27 1.60 -5.81
N LEU A 157 -0.05 1.75 -5.87
CA LEU A 157 -0.95 0.69 -6.33
C LEU A 157 -0.68 0.31 -7.80
N GLU A 158 -0.45 1.30 -8.65
CA GLU A 158 -0.07 1.06 -10.04
C GLU A 158 1.27 0.32 -10.15
N ALA A 159 2.28 0.73 -9.38
CA ALA A 159 3.57 0.06 -9.32
C ALA A 159 3.47 -1.39 -8.83
N LEU A 160 2.68 -1.65 -7.78
CA LEU A 160 2.41 -2.99 -7.28
C LEU A 160 1.71 -3.87 -8.32
N LYS A 161 0.69 -3.34 -9.00
CA LYS A 161 -0.01 -4.05 -10.09
C LYS A 161 0.92 -4.37 -11.25
N GLN A 162 1.76 -3.43 -11.68
CA GLN A 162 2.74 -3.66 -12.74
C GLN A 162 3.79 -4.71 -12.36
N THR A 163 4.15 -4.79 -11.08
CA THR A 163 5.21 -5.68 -10.59
C THR A 163 4.69 -7.10 -10.34
N TYR A 164 3.54 -7.24 -9.66
CA TYR A 164 3.03 -8.54 -9.19
C TYR A 164 1.85 -9.08 -9.99
N CYS A 165 1.07 -8.22 -10.63
CA CYS A 165 -0.13 -8.57 -11.41
C CYS A 165 0.09 -8.37 -12.93
N GLY A 166 1.34 -8.18 -13.35
CA GLY A 166 1.72 -7.99 -14.74
C GLY A 166 1.79 -9.32 -15.52
N PRO A 167 2.66 -9.41 -16.54
CA PRO A 167 2.87 -10.65 -17.29
C PRO A 167 3.69 -11.72 -16.54
N ILE A 168 4.11 -11.43 -15.31
CA ILE A 168 4.92 -12.30 -14.46
C ILE A 168 4.24 -12.39 -13.09
N GLY A 169 3.96 -13.60 -12.63
CA GLY A 169 3.44 -13.88 -11.30
C GLY A 169 4.56 -14.41 -10.41
N ALA A 170 5.08 -13.57 -9.52
CA ALA A 170 6.16 -13.95 -8.62
C ALA A 170 5.63 -14.62 -7.35
N GLU A 171 5.99 -15.88 -7.10
CA GLU A 171 5.66 -16.61 -5.88
C GLU A 171 6.94 -16.94 -5.10
N TYR A 172 7.19 -16.21 -4.02
CA TYR A 172 8.43 -16.36 -3.23
C TYR A 172 8.24 -16.13 -1.73
N MET A 173 7.10 -15.59 -1.29
CA MET A 173 6.89 -15.24 0.12
C MET A 173 6.81 -16.46 1.05
N HIS A 174 6.62 -17.66 0.50
CA HIS A 174 6.65 -18.94 1.22
C HIS A 174 8.07 -19.35 1.67
N ILE A 175 9.13 -18.76 1.10
CA ILE A 175 10.52 -18.99 1.51
C ILE A 175 10.67 -18.62 3.01
N THR A 176 11.57 -19.26 3.76
CA THR A 176 11.79 -18.91 5.17
C THR A 176 12.92 -17.89 5.34
N SER A 177 13.95 -17.96 4.50
CA SER A 177 15.10 -17.05 4.51
C SER A 177 14.71 -15.60 4.18
N THR A 178 14.99 -14.70 5.12
CA THR A 178 14.75 -13.25 4.93
C THR A 178 15.69 -12.64 3.90
N GLU A 179 16.92 -13.14 3.80
CA GLU A 179 17.92 -12.63 2.85
C GLU A 179 17.47 -12.91 1.40
N GLU A 180 17.00 -14.12 1.13
CA GLU A 180 16.47 -14.50 -0.18
C GLU A 180 15.23 -13.69 -0.54
N LYS A 181 14.28 -13.51 0.40
CA LYS A 181 13.11 -12.66 0.17
C LYS A 181 13.48 -11.24 -0.20
N ARG A 182 14.41 -10.64 0.55
CA ARG A 182 14.86 -9.26 0.30
C ARG A 182 15.59 -9.14 -1.03
N TRP A 183 16.40 -10.14 -1.38
CA TRP A 183 17.09 -10.16 -2.67
C TRP A 183 16.10 -10.20 -3.83
N ILE A 184 15.07 -11.06 -3.74
CA ILE A 184 14.01 -11.15 -4.76
C ILE A 184 13.23 -9.84 -4.84
N GLN A 185 12.79 -9.30 -3.69
CA GLN A 185 12.09 -8.00 -3.60
C GLN A 185 12.91 -6.90 -4.29
N GLN A 186 14.20 -6.80 -3.96
CA GLN A 186 15.07 -5.81 -4.58
C GLN A 186 15.16 -6.01 -6.10
N ARG A 187 15.21 -7.25 -6.61
CA ARG A 187 15.28 -7.50 -8.06
C ARG A 187 14.01 -7.18 -8.82
N ILE A 188 12.84 -7.48 -8.25
CA ILE A 188 11.55 -7.32 -8.96
C ILE A 188 10.93 -5.94 -8.76
N GLU A 189 11.08 -5.33 -7.58
CA GLU A 189 10.45 -4.05 -7.24
C GLU A 189 11.31 -2.84 -7.66
N SER A 190 12.63 -3.00 -7.84
CA SER A 190 13.52 -1.90 -8.25
C SER A 190 13.36 -1.44 -9.70
N GLY A 191 12.51 -2.13 -10.47
CA GLY A 191 12.14 -1.75 -11.82
C GLY A 191 12.26 -2.90 -12.79
N ARG A 192 11.51 -2.80 -13.89
CA ARG A 192 11.51 -3.79 -14.95
C ARG A 192 12.84 -3.75 -15.70
N ALA A 193 13.43 -4.92 -15.95
CA ALA A 193 14.60 -5.02 -16.81
C ALA A 193 14.30 -4.42 -18.20
N THR A 194 15.03 -3.39 -18.57
CA THR A 194 14.93 -2.76 -19.89
C THR A 194 15.94 -3.38 -20.83
N PHE A 195 15.46 -3.96 -21.93
CA PHE A 195 16.32 -4.52 -22.97
C PHE A 195 16.65 -3.47 -24.04
N ASN A 196 17.86 -3.54 -24.55
CA ASN A 196 18.30 -2.70 -25.66
C ASN A 196 17.66 -3.14 -26.99
N SER A 197 17.78 -2.31 -28.03
CA SER A 197 17.18 -2.59 -29.34
C SER A 197 17.77 -3.83 -30.03
N GLU A 198 19.03 -4.16 -29.76
CA GLU A 198 19.71 -5.32 -30.34
C GLU A 198 19.20 -6.63 -29.71
N GLU A 199 19.08 -6.67 -28.39
CA GLU A 199 18.49 -7.79 -27.64
C GLU A 199 17.06 -8.06 -28.09
N LYS A 200 16.24 -7.01 -28.26
CA LYS A 200 14.87 -7.16 -28.78
C LYS A 200 14.84 -7.76 -30.19
N LYS A 201 15.71 -7.29 -31.09
CA LYS A 201 15.84 -7.86 -32.44
C LYS A 201 16.30 -9.32 -32.38
N ARG A 202 17.19 -9.65 -31.45
CA ARG A 202 17.67 -11.02 -31.23
C ARG A 202 16.55 -11.93 -30.77
N PHE A 203 15.77 -11.54 -29.75
CA PHE A 203 14.62 -12.34 -29.28
C PHE A 203 13.61 -12.59 -30.40
N LEU A 204 13.30 -11.56 -31.20
CA LEU A 204 12.41 -11.71 -32.35
C LEU A 204 12.97 -12.68 -33.40
N SER A 205 14.25 -12.59 -33.71
CA SER A 205 14.92 -13.52 -34.63
C SER A 205 14.87 -14.97 -34.12
N GLU A 206 15.12 -15.17 -32.82
CA GLU A 206 15.07 -16.49 -32.18
C GLU A 206 13.66 -17.09 -32.17
N LEU A 207 12.63 -16.28 -31.92
CA LEU A 207 11.23 -16.70 -32.02
C LEU A 207 10.85 -17.05 -33.47
N THR A 208 11.23 -16.22 -34.43
CA THR A 208 10.95 -16.46 -35.86
C THR A 208 11.63 -17.75 -36.34
N ALA A 209 12.83 -18.04 -35.85
CA ALA A 209 13.53 -19.28 -36.16
C ALA A 209 12.84 -20.51 -35.57
N ALA A 210 12.29 -20.41 -34.35
CA ALA A 210 11.53 -21.49 -33.72
C ALA A 210 10.26 -21.82 -34.51
N GLU A 211 9.44 -20.79 -34.80
CA GLU A 211 8.21 -20.93 -35.58
C GLU A 211 8.50 -21.41 -37.01
N GLY A 212 9.54 -20.85 -37.64
CA GLY A 212 9.95 -21.21 -39.01
C GLY A 212 10.38 -22.66 -39.13
N LEU A 213 11.12 -23.19 -38.14
CA LEU A 213 11.52 -24.59 -38.10
C LEU A 213 10.30 -25.51 -37.99
N GLU A 214 9.37 -25.20 -37.09
CA GLU A 214 8.14 -25.99 -36.89
C GLU A 214 7.29 -26.04 -38.17
N ARG A 215 7.07 -24.89 -38.81
CA ARG A 215 6.35 -24.81 -40.08
C ARG A 215 7.05 -25.58 -41.18
N TYR A 216 8.37 -25.50 -41.28
CA TYR A 216 9.16 -26.23 -42.26
C TYR A 216 9.03 -27.75 -42.07
N LEU A 217 9.17 -28.23 -40.83
CA LEU A 217 9.01 -29.65 -40.50
C LEU A 217 7.59 -30.14 -40.78
N GLY A 218 6.58 -29.33 -40.46
CA GLY A 218 5.18 -29.62 -40.76
C GLY A 218 4.89 -29.74 -42.25
N ALA A 219 5.47 -28.85 -43.07
CA ALA A 219 5.31 -28.88 -44.52
C ALA A 219 6.08 -30.03 -45.18
N LYS A 220 7.30 -30.31 -44.72
CA LYS A 220 8.19 -31.30 -45.35
C LYS A 220 7.87 -32.74 -44.96
N PHE A 221 7.46 -32.97 -43.72
CA PHE A 221 7.20 -34.30 -43.18
C PHE A 221 5.75 -34.38 -42.64
N PRO A 222 4.74 -34.32 -43.53
CA PRO A 222 3.35 -34.40 -43.10
C PRO A 222 3.07 -35.76 -42.45
N GLY A 223 2.38 -35.74 -41.31
CA GLY A 223 2.01 -36.95 -40.54
C GLY A 223 3.10 -37.53 -39.63
N ALA A 224 4.32 -37.01 -39.66
CA ALA A 224 5.37 -37.43 -38.73
C ALA A 224 5.13 -36.85 -37.32
N LYS A 225 5.31 -37.69 -36.29
CA LYS A 225 5.29 -37.26 -34.89
C LYS A 225 6.55 -36.46 -34.58
N ARG A 226 6.41 -35.16 -34.28
CA ARG A 226 7.55 -34.26 -34.04
C ARG A 226 7.53 -33.54 -32.68
N PHE A 227 6.49 -33.76 -31.86
CA PHE A 227 6.31 -33.09 -30.56
C PHE A 227 6.50 -31.57 -30.68
N SER A 228 5.63 -30.94 -31.47
CA SER A 228 5.75 -29.54 -31.84
C SER A 228 5.83 -28.61 -30.64
N LEU A 229 6.70 -27.60 -30.73
CA LEU A 229 6.83 -26.52 -29.75
C LEU A 229 5.87 -25.35 -30.03
N GLU A 230 4.97 -25.45 -31.01
CA GLU A 230 4.02 -24.39 -31.35
C GLU A 230 3.22 -23.92 -30.11
N GLY A 231 3.26 -22.62 -29.82
CA GLY A 231 2.66 -22.00 -28.64
C GLY A 231 3.61 -21.91 -27.43
N GLY A 232 4.68 -22.69 -27.42
CA GLY A 232 5.77 -22.66 -26.46
C GLY A 232 7.05 -21.99 -26.99
N ASP A 233 6.94 -21.21 -28.06
CA ASP A 233 8.09 -20.64 -28.80
C ASP A 233 9.04 -19.81 -27.92
N ALA A 234 8.51 -19.20 -26.85
CA ALA A 234 9.26 -18.44 -25.86
C ALA A 234 10.34 -19.26 -25.12
N LEU A 235 10.23 -20.59 -25.13
CA LEU A 235 11.24 -21.49 -24.56
C LEU A 235 12.61 -21.32 -25.22
N ILE A 236 12.65 -21.10 -26.54
CA ILE A 236 13.90 -20.97 -27.30
C ILE A 236 14.71 -19.73 -26.90
N PRO A 237 14.17 -18.50 -26.95
CA PRO A 237 14.91 -17.32 -26.50
C PRO A 237 15.21 -17.37 -25.00
N MET A 238 14.32 -17.95 -24.16
CA MET A 238 14.56 -18.10 -22.73
C MET A 238 15.79 -18.96 -22.44
N LEU A 239 15.88 -20.15 -23.04
CA LEU A 239 17.02 -21.05 -22.84
C LEU A 239 18.32 -20.43 -23.34
N LYS A 240 18.29 -19.79 -24.52
CA LYS A 240 19.48 -19.13 -25.07
C LYS A 240 19.93 -17.97 -24.19
N GLU A 241 18.99 -17.18 -23.66
CA GLU A 241 19.33 -16.08 -22.75
C GLU A 241 19.88 -16.60 -21.42
N MET A 242 19.33 -17.69 -20.88
CA MET A 242 19.89 -18.35 -19.70
C MET A 242 21.33 -18.83 -19.93
N ILE A 243 21.62 -19.44 -21.08
CA ILE A 243 22.99 -19.87 -21.44
C ILE A 243 23.92 -18.66 -21.58
N ARG A 244 23.48 -17.58 -22.23
CA ARG A 244 24.26 -16.33 -22.33
C ARG A 244 24.56 -15.75 -20.96
N HIS A 245 23.56 -15.71 -20.09
CA HIS A 245 23.73 -15.22 -18.72
C HIS A 245 24.73 -16.08 -17.94
N ALA A 246 24.61 -17.41 -18.03
CA ALA A 246 25.53 -18.35 -17.40
C ALA A 246 26.98 -18.16 -17.89
N GLY A 247 27.17 -18.00 -19.20
CA GLY A 247 28.48 -17.71 -19.80
C GLY A 247 29.07 -16.38 -19.32
N ASN A 248 28.25 -15.34 -19.20
CA ASN A 248 28.67 -14.03 -18.66
C ASN A 248 29.04 -14.11 -17.17
N SER A 249 28.41 -15.00 -16.41
CA SER A 249 28.77 -15.27 -15.01
C SER A 249 29.96 -16.21 -14.83
N GLY A 250 30.61 -16.64 -15.93
CA GLY A 250 31.82 -17.47 -15.89
C GLY A 250 31.56 -18.96 -15.68
N THR A 251 30.31 -19.43 -15.87
CA THR A 251 30.00 -20.86 -15.91
C THR A 251 30.57 -21.46 -17.19
N ARG A 252 31.37 -22.52 -17.04
CA ARG A 252 32.02 -23.25 -18.14
C ARG A 252 31.35 -24.60 -18.38
#